data_AF-A0A5B0M9F7-F1
#
_entry.id   AF-A0A5B0M9F7-F1
#
_cell.length_a   1.000
_cell.length_b   1.000
_cell.length_c   1.000
_cell.angle_alpha   90.00
_cell.angle_beta   90.00
_cell.angle_gamma   90.00
#
_symmetry.space_group_name_H-M   'P 1'
#
loop_
_entity.id
_entity.type
_entity.pdbx_description
1 polymer ?
#
loop_
_entity_poly.entity_id
_entity_poly.type
_entity_poly.pdbx_seq_one_letter_code
_entity_poly.pdbx_strand_id
1 'polypeptide(L)'
;MDHGDLNYLHEQAREEREGFPLCRCSNCAPDEAKILKAQMKEMNLSNFDSILDQTLLPGQIPDEEPKKKTTRSRRPKPKKLSLLMQKLSSTLVSSFNKFFADVYGKPRSFLPQQIFGLTEANAIATNFDKVKNKSDIAKLIGGEALEGELDMLDVSIENFKQGDDYQAYLKETKTNGPCRIAIKCYYNFTTERPSPANRIGAIKLESSHTTTSKNASDQTKTKRKPSCQE
;
A
#
# COMPACT_ATOMS: atom_id res chain seq x y z
N MET A 1 12.51 15.84 29.76
CA MET A 1 13.97 15.77 29.90
C MET A 1 14.27 15.58 31.37
N ASP A 2 15.27 14.76 31.70
CA ASP A 2 15.69 14.58 33.10
C ASP A 2 16.72 15.66 33.43
N HIS A 3 16.33 16.65 34.23
CA HIS A 3 17.22 17.72 34.66
C HIS A 3 18.29 17.25 35.66
N GLY A 4 18.23 15.98 36.09
CA GLY A 4 19.25 15.32 36.89
C GLY A 4 20.28 14.51 36.09
N ASP A 5 20.14 14.42 34.76
CA ASP A 5 21.13 13.74 33.91
C ASP A 5 22.45 14.53 33.87
N LEU A 6 23.56 13.87 34.18
CA LEU A 6 24.90 14.45 34.15
C LEU A 6 25.24 15.04 32.78
N ASN A 7 24.79 14.41 31.69
CA ASN A 7 25.03 14.92 30.35
C ASN A 7 24.26 16.21 30.07
N TYR A 8 23.02 16.32 30.59
CA TYR A 8 22.21 17.53 30.48
C TYR A 8 22.87 18.71 31.21
N LEU A 9 23.38 18.47 32.43
CA LEU A 9 24.09 19.48 33.22
C LEU A 9 25.40 19.92 32.55
N HIS A 10 26.17 18.98 31.97
CA HIS A 10 27.39 19.31 31.23
C HIS A 10 27.11 20.17 29.99
N GLU A 11 26.07 19.85 29.24
CA GLU A 11 25.69 20.63 28.06
C GLU A 11 25.20 22.02 28.43
N GLN A 12 24.38 22.14 29.48
CA GLN A 12 23.95 23.43 30.01
C GLN A 12 25.14 24.30 30.44
N ALA A 13 26.10 23.73 31.17
CA ALA A 13 27.29 24.47 31.60
C ALA A 13 28.20 24.89 30.42
N ARG A 14 28.19 24.12 29.33
CA ARG A 14 28.90 24.47 28.08
C ARG A 14 28.21 25.64 27.40
N GLU A 15 26.90 25.58 27.22
CA GLU A 15 26.08 26.65 26.62
C GLU A 15 26.25 27.97 27.38
N GLU A 16 26.24 27.94 28.72
CA GLU A 16 26.47 29.12 29.56
C GLU A 16 27.89 29.69 29.39
N ARG A 17 28.92 28.83 29.31
CA ARG A 17 30.31 29.25 29.10
C ARG A 17 30.54 29.89 27.73
N GLU A 18 29.90 29.36 26.71
CA GLU A 18 30.02 29.83 25.33
C GLU A 18 29.06 31.00 25.01
N GLY A 19 28.20 31.38 25.96
CA GLY A 19 27.28 32.51 25.81
C GLY A 19 26.14 32.24 24.84
N PHE A 20 25.67 30.99 24.77
CA PHE A 20 24.55 30.62 23.91
C PHE A 20 23.25 31.31 24.38
N PRO A 21 22.36 31.67 23.45
CA PRO A 21 21.04 32.19 23.82
C PRO A 21 20.23 31.12 24.55
N LEU A 22 19.35 31.56 25.45
CA LEU A 22 18.46 30.65 26.18
C LEU A 22 17.64 29.77 25.23
N CYS A 23 17.59 28.47 25.52
CA CYS A 23 16.85 27.53 24.71
C CYS A 23 15.33 27.76 24.86
N ARG A 24 14.65 28.04 23.74
CA ARG A 24 13.19 28.28 23.68
C ARG A 24 12.41 27.08 23.15
N CYS A 25 13.00 25.88 23.18
CA CYS A 25 12.32 24.68 22.72
C CYS A 25 11.17 24.28 23.66
N SER A 26 10.27 23.40 23.22
CA SER A 26 9.12 22.95 24.02
C SER A 26 9.48 22.24 25.32
N ASN A 27 10.73 21.79 25.48
CA ASN A 27 11.21 21.17 26.72
C ASN A 27 11.77 22.19 27.71
N CYS A 28 12.40 23.27 27.23
CA CYS A 28 13.03 24.29 28.06
C CYS A 28 12.09 25.46 28.36
N ALA A 29 11.18 25.78 27.45
CA ALA A 29 10.16 26.83 27.58
C ALA A 29 8.76 26.28 27.22
N PRO A 30 8.17 25.41 28.06
CA PRO A 30 6.92 24.72 27.73
C PRO A 30 5.72 25.65 27.57
N ASP A 31 5.68 26.77 28.29
CA ASP A 31 4.57 27.72 28.21
C ASP A 31 4.66 28.61 26.95
N GLU A 32 5.87 29.06 26.58
CA GLU A 32 6.10 29.74 25.30
C GLU A 32 5.74 28.83 24.12
N ALA A 33 6.07 27.55 24.18
CA ALA A 33 5.73 26.59 23.13
C ALA A 33 4.21 26.37 22.97
N LYS A 34 3.43 26.43 24.07
CA LYS A 34 1.96 26.37 24.00
C LYS A 34 1.38 27.60 23.32
N ILE A 35 1.92 28.79 23.64
CA ILE A 35 1.51 30.05 23.03
C ILE A 35 1.82 30.04 21.53
N LEU A 36 3.04 29.66 21.17
CA LEU A 36 3.47 29.53 19.78
C LEU A 36 2.53 28.58 19.02
N LYS A 37 2.24 27.40 19.57
CA LYS A 37 1.32 26.42 18.97
C LYS A 37 -0.08 26.98 18.74
N ALA A 38 -0.58 27.85 19.61
CA ALA A 38 -1.88 28.50 19.44
C ALA A 38 -1.85 29.50 18.28
N GLN A 39 -0.78 30.30 18.18
CA GLN A 39 -0.60 31.34 17.15
C GLN A 39 -0.18 30.79 15.79
N MET A 40 0.34 29.56 15.70
CA MET A 40 0.72 28.92 14.42
C MET A 40 -0.40 28.92 13.36
N LYS A 41 -1.68 28.98 13.78
CA LYS A 41 -2.83 29.06 12.85
C LYS A 41 -2.89 30.38 12.08
N GLU A 42 -2.31 31.45 12.63
CA GLU A 42 -2.34 32.81 12.07
C GLU A 42 -0.98 33.20 11.46
N MET A 43 -0.02 32.27 11.47
CA MET A 43 1.33 32.46 10.97
C MET A 43 1.36 32.42 9.43
N ASN A 44 2.08 33.37 8.84
CA ASN A 44 2.35 33.55 7.43
C ASN A 44 3.79 34.05 7.24
N LEU A 45 4.24 34.15 5.99
CA LEU A 45 5.63 34.50 5.69
C LEU A 45 6.03 35.90 6.18
N SER A 46 5.09 36.83 6.31
CA SER A 46 5.38 38.20 6.74
C SER A 46 5.40 38.39 8.26
N ASN A 47 4.83 37.47 9.03
CA ASN A 47 4.74 37.56 10.50
C ASN A 47 5.44 36.41 11.23
N PHE A 48 6.18 35.56 10.49
CA PHE A 48 6.86 34.38 11.02
C PHE A 48 7.82 34.73 12.17
N ASP A 49 8.80 35.59 11.91
CA ASP A 49 9.80 36.00 12.91
C ASP A 49 9.14 36.70 14.10
N SER A 50 8.15 37.55 13.83
CA SER A 50 7.41 38.28 14.86
C SER A 50 6.60 37.36 15.78
N ILE A 51 6.10 36.22 15.28
CA ILE A 51 5.38 35.23 16.09
C ILE A 51 6.37 34.35 16.87
N LEU A 52 7.55 34.06 16.32
CA LEU A 52 8.60 33.33 17.05
C LEU A 52 9.13 34.15 18.23
N ASP A 53 9.28 35.47 18.08
CA ASP A 53 9.82 36.36 19.10
C ASP A 53 8.78 36.86 20.11
N GLN A 54 7.49 36.61 19.88
CA GLN A 54 6.42 37.02 20.78
C GLN A 54 6.39 36.19 22.08
N THR A 55 6.72 36.84 23.19
CA THR A 55 6.40 36.38 24.55
C THR A 55 5.12 37.07 25.03
N LEU A 56 3.95 36.45 24.81
CA LEU A 56 2.68 36.98 25.34
C LEU A 56 2.52 36.69 26.85
N LEU A 57 1.93 37.64 27.58
CA LEU A 57 1.66 37.52 29.02
C LEU A 57 0.65 36.40 29.34
N PRO A 58 0.75 35.75 30.52
CA PRO A 58 -0.15 34.67 30.93
C PRO A 58 -1.62 35.11 30.92
N GLY A 59 -2.49 34.35 30.24
CA GLY A 59 -3.95 34.55 30.26
C GLY A 59 -4.63 34.72 28.90
N GLN A 60 -3.88 34.81 27.80
CA GLN A 60 -4.44 34.94 26.44
C GLN A 60 -4.55 33.61 25.67
N ILE A 61 -4.25 32.47 26.30
CA ILE A 61 -4.36 31.16 25.63
C ILE A 61 -5.84 30.84 25.49
N PRO A 62 -6.42 30.84 24.26
CA PRO A 62 -7.79 30.40 24.09
C PRO A 62 -7.87 28.92 24.49
N ASP A 63 -8.90 28.54 25.25
CA ASP A 63 -9.17 27.14 25.56
C ASP A 63 -9.10 26.31 24.28
N GLU A 64 -8.27 25.26 24.25
CA GLU A 64 -8.22 24.35 23.11
C GLU A 64 -9.60 23.69 22.98
N GLU A 65 -10.43 24.22 22.08
CA GLU A 65 -11.69 23.56 21.75
C GLU A 65 -11.38 22.12 21.32
N PRO A 66 -12.08 21.12 21.89
CA PRO A 66 -11.83 19.73 21.57
C PRO A 66 -12.02 19.53 20.06
N LYS A 67 -10.91 19.25 19.36
CA LYS A 67 -10.93 18.96 17.92
C LYS A 67 -11.95 17.87 17.67
N LYS A 68 -13.04 18.20 16.97
CA LYS A 68 -14.02 17.22 16.51
C LYS A 68 -13.26 16.16 15.73
N LYS A 69 -13.19 14.95 16.28
CA LYS A 69 -12.62 13.79 15.58
C LYS A 69 -13.51 13.55 14.37
N THR A 70 -13.10 14.01 13.21
CA THR A 70 -13.73 13.60 11.96
C THR A 70 -13.40 12.12 11.81
N THR A 71 -14.36 11.26 12.11
CA THR A 71 -14.27 9.84 11.76
C THR A 71 -14.14 9.80 10.25
N ARG A 72 -12.95 9.41 9.76
CA ARG A 72 -12.78 9.07 8.34
C ARG A 72 -13.89 8.09 8.01
N SER A 73 -14.73 8.45 7.03
CA SER A 73 -15.80 7.57 6.54
C SER A 73 -15.20 6.19 6.32
N ARG A 74 -15.77 5.21 7.00
CA ARG A 74 -15.29 3.83 6.96
C ARG A 74 -15.41 3.38 5.50
N ARG A 75 -14.27 3.14 4.83
CA ARG A 75 -14.27 2.71 3.44
C ARG A 75 -15.25 1.53 3.32
N PRO A 76 -16.21 1.56 2.38
CA PRO A 76 -17.16 0.49 2.22
C PRO A 76 -16.42 -0.84 2.00
N LYS A 77 -16.97 -1.93 2.53
CA LYS A 77 -16.39 -3.26 2.37
C LYS A 77 -16.13 -3.54 0.88
N PRO A 78 -15.03 -4.22 0.53
CA PRO A 78 -14.70 -4.51 -0.85
C PRO A 78 -15.85 -5.29 -1.50
N LYS A 79 -16.46 -4.72 -2.54
CA LYS A 79 -17.45 -5.42 -3.34
C LYS A 79 -16.72 -6.45 -4.18
N LYS A 80 -17.22 -7.69 -4.19
CA LYS A 80 -16.71 -8.71 -5.12
C LYS A 80 -17.00 -8.24 -6.54
N LEU A 81 -15.96 -8.04 -7.34
CA LEU A 81 -16.08 -7.66 -8.74
C LEU A 81 -16.73 -8.78 -9.55
N SER A 82 -17.59 -8.43 -10.51
CA SER A 82 -18.05 -9.38 -11.53
C SER A 82 -16.88 -9.87 -12.37
N LEU A 83 -17.01 -11.02 -13.02
CA LEU A 83 -15.95 -11.54 -13.89
C LEU A 83 -15.52 -10.53 -14.95
N LEU A 84 -16.49 -9.86 -15.57
CA LEU A 84 -16.24 -8.84 -16.59
C LEU A 84 -15.38 -7.70 -16.04
N MET A 85 -15.67 -7.23 -14.83
CA MET A 85 -14.90 -6.17 -14.18
C MET A 85 -13.51 -6.66 -13.73
N GLN A 86 -13.35 -7.93 -13.35
CA GLN A 86 -12.02 -8.51 -13.10
C GLN A 86 -11.18 -8.59 -14.38
N LYS A 87 -11.81 -8.89 -15.52
CA LYS A 87 -11.16 -8.86 -16.84
C LYS A 87 -10.70 -7.45 -17.19
N LEU A 88 -11.53 -6.44 -16.95
CA LEU A 88 -11.14 -5.04 -17.09
C LEU A 88 -9.92 -4.71 -16.21
N SER A 89 -9.98 -4.99 -14.89
CA SER A 89 -8.86 -4.72 -13.99
C SER A 89 -7.55 -5.34 -14.48
N SER A 90 -7.61 -6.61 -14.91
CA SER A 90 -6.45 -7.34 -15.42
C SER A 90 -5.91 -6.72 -16.72
N THR A 91 -6.80 -6.24 -17.58
CA THR A 91 -6.46 -5.56 -18.83
C THR A 91 -5.77 -4.23 -18.57
N LEU A 92 -6.26 -3.44 -17.61
CA LEU A 92 -5.65 -2.16 -17.23
C LEU A 92 -4.24 -2.35 -16.66
N VAL A 93 -4.06 -3.29 -15.72
CA VAL A 93 -2.73 -3.60 -15.16
C VAL A 93 -1.77 -4.08 -16.26
N SER A 94 -2.25 -4.94 -17.16
CA SER A 94 -1.41 -5.45 -18.27
C SER A 94 -1.02 -4.34 -19.23
N SER A 95 -1.93 -3.41 -19.53
CA SER A 95 -1.68 -2.27 -20.41
C SER A 95 -0.71 -1.28 -19.78
N PHE A 96 -0.88 -1.01 -18.48
CA PHE A 96 0.07 -0.19 -17.72
C PHE A 96 1.46 -0.81 -17.67
N ASN A 97 1.59 -2.12 -17.43
CA ASN A 97 2.90 -2.77 -17.39
C ASN A 97 3.63 -2.68 -18.75
N LYS A 98 2.88 -2.78 -19.86
CA LYS A 98 3.44 -2.59 -21.21
C LYS A 98 3.88 -1.15 -21.43
N PHE A 99 2.98 -0.20 -21.18
CA PHE A 99 3.27 1.23 -21.24
C PHE A 99 4.52 1.61 -20.42
N PHE A 100 4.61 1.10 -19.19
CA PHE A 100 5.75 1.37 -18.32
C PHE A 100 7.05 0.80 -18.91
N ALA A 101 7.01 -0.42 -19.45
CA ALA A 101 8.17 -1.03 -20.09
C ALA A 101 8.59 -0.28 -21.37
N ASP A 102 7.63 0.23 -22.13
CA ASP A 102 7.89 0.98 -23.37
C ASP A 102 8.50 2.36 -23.08
N VAL A 103 8.02 3.06 -22.05
CA VAL A 103 8.49 4.41 -21.69
C VAL A 103 9.76 4.39 -20.85
N TYR A 104 9.86 3.48 -19.86
CA TYR A 104 10.92 3.49 -18.85
C TYR A 104 11.84 2.27 -18.91
N GLY A 105 11.52 1.25 -19.72
CA GLY A 105 12.32 0.04 -19.84
C GLY A 105 12.24 -0.86 -18.59
N LYS A 106 13.37 -1.46 -18.23
CA LYS A 106 13.45 -2.39 -17.10
C LYS A 106 13.32 -1.64 -15.76
N PRO A 107 12.40 -2.06 -14.87
CA PRO A 107 12.27 -1.47 -13.54
C PRO A 107 13.59 -1.58 -12.74
N ARG A 108 14.01 -0.50 -12.09
CA ARG A 108 15.23 -0.47 -11.25
C ARG A 108 14.89 -0.47 -9.76
N SER A 109 14.27 0.61 -9.29
CA SER A 109 14.08 0.85 -7.85
C SER A 109 12.70 0.43 -7.33
N PHE A 110 11.68 0.46 -8.19
CA PHE A 110 10.31 0.07 -7.86
C PHE A 110 9.67 -0.63 -9.04
N LEU A 111 8.67 -1.47 -8.76
CA LEU A 111 7.91 -2.20 -9.77
C LEU A 111 6.74 -1.34 -10.29
N PRO A 112 6.30 -1.54 -11.55
CA PRO A 112 5.16 -0.80 -12.10
C PRO A 112 3.88 -0.97 -11.27
N GLN A 113 3.70 -2.16 -10.70
CA GLN A 113 2.58 -2.52 -9.82
C GLN A 113 2.53 -1.71 -8.53
N GLN A 114 3.63 -1.07 -8.11
CA GLN A 114 3.67 -0.18 -6.96
C GLN A 114 3.15 1.22 -7.30
N ILE A 115 3.10 1.59 -8.59
CA ILE A 115 2.49 2.83 -9.08
C ILE A 115 1.03 2.57 -9.45
N PHE A 116 0.80 1.58 -10.30
CA PHE A 116 -0.54 1.20 -10.75
C PHE A 116 -0.67 -0.33 -10.71
N GLY A 117 -1.39 -0.81 -9.71
CA GLY A 117 -1.61 -2.22 -9.45
C GLY A 117 -3.10 -2.59 -9.47
N LEU A 118 -3.40 -3.75 -8.88
CA LEU A 118 -4.78 -4.24 -8.77
C LEU A 118 -5.66 -3.31 -7.93
N THR A 119 -5.10 -2.57 -6.98
CA THR A 119 -5.87 -1.67 -6.12
C THR A 119 -6.52 -0.56 -6.94
N GLU A 120 -5.72 0.12 -7.75
CA GLU A 120 -6.11 1.24 -8.60
C GLU A 120 -7.01 0.73 -9.74
N ALA A 121 -6.63 -0.37 -10.39
CA ALA A 121 -7.42 -0.98 -11.45
C ALA A 121 -8.80 -1.44 -10.96
N ASN A 122 -8.90 -2.03 -9.76
CA ASN A 122 -10.18 -2.42 -9.17
C ASN A 122 -11.02 -1.21 -8.76
N ALA A 123 -10.41 -0.08 -8.36
CA ALA A 123 -11.13 1.14 -8.05
C ALA A 123 -11.83 1.70 -9.30
N ILE A 124 -11.13 1.68 -10.44
CA ILE A 124 -11.68 2.02 -11.76
C ILE A 124 -12.80 1.05 -12.13
N ALA A 125 -12.54 -0.26 -12.11
CA ALA A 125 -13.51 -1.26 -12.52
C ALA A 125 -14.78 -1.27 -11.63
N THR A 126 -14.65 -1.02 -10.33
CA THR A 126 -15.80 -0.91 -9.42
C THR A 126 -16.68 0.30 -9.73
N ASN A 127 -16.10 1.36 -10.29
CA ASN A 127 -16.78 2.60 -10.63
C ASN A 127 -16.89 2.79 -12.15
N PHE A 128 -16.80 1.71 -12.93
CA PHE A 128 -16.71 1.77 -14.38
C PHE A 128 -17.81 2.63 -15.02
N ASP A 129 -19.06 2.47 -14.58
CA ASP A 129 -20.21 3.25 -15.09
C ASP A 129 -20.10 4.76 -14.84
N LYS A 130 -19.25 5.18 -13.89
CA LYS A 130 -19.04 6.58 -13.53
C LYS A 130 -17.85 7.20 -14.25
N VAL A 131 -16.98 6.39 -14.86
CA VAL A 131 -15.78 6.88 -15.54
C VAL A 131 -16.15 7.37 -16.94
N LYS A 132 -16.11 8.69 -17.14
CA LYS A 132 -16.43 9.32 -18.45
C LYS A 132 -15.24 9.99 -19.11
N ASN A 133 -14.27 10.42 -18.32
CA ASN A 133 -13.11 11.16 -18.78
C ASN A 133 -11.87 10.86 -17.90
N LYS A 134 -10.71 11.29 -18.39
CA LYS A 134 -9.42 11.19 -17.71
C LYS A 134 -9.40 11.78 -16.29
N SER A 135 -10.18 12.85 -16.04
CA SER A 135 -10.26 13.45 -14.70
C SER A 135 -10.97 12.52 -13.71
N ASP A 136 -11.96 11.75 -14.15
CA ASP A 136 -12.63 10.76 -13.30
C ASP A 136 -11.68 9.61 -12.96
N ILE A 137 -10.86 9.18 -13.93
CA ILE A 137 -9.80 8.19 -13.72
C ILE A 137 -8.81 8.70 -12.67
N ALA A 138 -8.29 9.91 -12.85
CA ALA A 138 -7.34 10.54 -11.92
C ALA A 138 -7.90 10.64 -10.49
N LYS A 139 -9.19 10.98 -10.34
CA LYS A 139 -9.85 11.03 -9.02
C LYS A 139 -10.00 9.66 -8.36
N LEU A 140 -10.17 8.59 -9.14
CA LEU A 140 -10.35 7.23 -8.63
C LEU A 140 -9.04 6.59 -8.19
N ILE A 141 -7.97 6.79 -8.96
CA ILE A 141 -6.62 6.36 -8.60
C ILE A 141 -6.13 7.19 -7.42
N GLY A 142 -6.28 8.51 -7.53
CA GLY A 142 -5.70 9.48 -6.62
C GLY A 142 -4.18 9.57 -6.78
N GLY A 143 -3.57 10.53 -6.08
CA GLY A 143 -2.13 10.77 -6.19
C GLY A 143 -1.72 11.46 -7.49
N GLU A 144 -0.42 11.43 -7.76
CA GLU A 144 0.19 11.97 -8.96
C GLU A 144 0.23 10.90 -10.05
N ALA A 145 -0.17 11.25 -11.27
CA ALA A 145 -0.15 10.36 -12.42
C ALA A 145 1.13 10.59 -13.24
N LEU A 146 1.66 9.52 -13.85
CA LEU A 146 2.77 9.65 -14.79
C LEU A 146 2.31 10.33 -16.09
N GLU A 147 3.26 10.99 -16.76
CA GLU A 147 3.00 11.57 -18.08
C GLU A 147 2.55 10.47 -19.05
N GLY A 148 1.42 10.68 -19.73
CA GLY A 148 0.81 9.71 -20.64
C GLY A 148 0.02 8.55 -19.99
N GLU A 149 0.08 8.39 -18.65
CA GLU A 149 -0.64 7.30 -17.96
C GLU A 149 -2.15 7.40 -18.15
N LEU A 150 -2.72 8.59 -17.89
CA LEU A 150 -4.16 8.80 -17.99
C LEU A 150 -4.67 8.61 -19.42
N ASP A 151 -3.87 8.97 -20.42
CA ASP A 151 -4.19 8.79 -21.83
C ASP A 151 -4.25 7.31 -22.20
N MET A 152 -3.25 6.54 -21.77
CA MET A 152 -3.20 5.09 -21.98
C MET A 152 -4.36 4.36 -21.28
N LEU A 153 -4.69 4.76 -20.05
CA LEU A 153 -5.82 4.18 -19.31
C LEU A 153 -7.16 4.49 -19.97
N ASP A 154 -7.36 5.73 -20.43
CA ASP A 154 -8.58 6.15 -21.14
C ASP A 154 -8.76 5.35 -22.44
N VAL A 155 -7.70 5.22 -23.24
CA VAL A 155 -7.70 4.38 -24.45
C VAL A 155 -7.98 2.92 -24.12
N SER A 156 -7.39 2.38 -23.05
CA SER A 156 -7.61 1.00 -22.61
C SER A 156 -9.07 0.75 -22.20
N ILE A 157 -9.70 1.71 -21.53
CA ILE A 157 -11.11 1.66 -21.14
C ILE A 157 -12.01 1.73 -22.37
N GLU A 158 -11.74 2.62 -23.31
CA GLU A 158 -12.52 2.73 -24.55
C GLU A 158 -12.39 1.48 -25.42
N ASN A 159 -11.19 0.93 -25.57
CA ASN A 159 -10.98 -0.35 -26.25
C ASN A 159 -11.74 -1.49 -25.58
N PHE A 160 -11.77 -1.52 -24.24
CA PHE A 160 -12.55 -2.52 -23.50
C PHE A 160 -14.06 -2.36 -23.74
N LYS A 161 -14.59 -1.12 -23.79
CA LYS A 161 -15.99 -0.86 -24.12
C LYS A 161 -16.34 -1.32 -25.54
N GLN A 162 -15.41 -1.21 -26.48
CA GLN A 162 -15.61 -1.66 -27.86
C GLN A 162 -15.40 -3.16 -28.05
N GLY A 163 -14.74 -3.83 -27.09
CA GLY A 163 -14.41 -5.25 -27.16
C GLY A 163 -15.61 -6.19 -27.05
N ASP A 164 -15.44 -7.39 -27.61
CA ASP A 164 -16.49 -8.40 -27.74
C ASP A 164 -17.12 -8.79 -26.41
N ASP A 165 -16.32 -8.89 -25.33
CA ASP A 165 -16.83 -9.28 -24.02
C ASP A 165 -17.85 -8.27 -23.47
N TYR A 166 -17.56 -6.97 -23.60
CA TYR A 166 -18.45 -5.92 -23.10
C TYR A 166 -19.67 -5.77 -24.02
N GLN A 167 -19.49 -5.90 -25.33
CA GLN A 167 -20.59 -5.90 -26.28
C GLN A 167 -21.54 -7.09 -26.09
N ALA A 168 -21.01 -8.29 -25.82
CA ALA A 168 -21.80 -9.46 -25.47
C ALA A 168 -22.60 -9.23 -24.18
N TYR A 169 -21.96 -8.68 -23.15
CA TYR A 169 -22.62 -8.29 -21.91
C TYR A 169 -23.76 -7.25 -22.15
N LEU A 170 -23.53 -6.26 -23.00
CA LEU A 170 -24.57 -5.29 -23.36
C LEU A 170 -25.75 -5.94 -24.12
N LYS A 171 -25.48 -6.93 -24.98
CA LYS A 171 -26.54 -7.67 -25.68
C LYS A 171 -27.36 -8.50 -24.69
N GLU A 172 -26.72 -9.25 -23.81
CA GLU A 172 -27.38 -10.07 -22.78
C GLU A 172 -28.23 -9.24 -21.82
N THR A 173 -27.76 -8.05 -21.42
CA THR A 173 -28.49 -7.14 -20.53
C THR A 173 -29.65 -6.43 -21.22
N LYS A 174 -29.60 -6.21 -22.54
CA LYS A 174 -30.70 -5.63 -23.32
C LYS A 174 -31.79 -6.65 -23.66
N THR A 175 -31.41 -7.90 -23.94
CA THR A 175 -32.36 -8.98 -24.23
C THR A 175 -33.08 -9.45 -22.97
N ASN A 176 -32.42 -9.40 -21.81
CA ASN A 176 -33.00 -9.69 -20.51
C ASN A 176 -33.32 -8.37 -19.79
N GLY A 177 -34.46 -7.73 -20.14
CA GLY A 177 -35.00 -6.59 -19.37
C GLY A 177 -35.04 -6.86 -17.86
N PRO A 178 -35.16 -5.84 -16.98
CA PRO A 178 -34.62 -5.79 -15.62
C PRO A 178 -35.17 -6.88 -14.69
N CYS A 179 -34.73 -8.11 -14.88
CA CYS A 179 -35.16 -9.28 -14.15
C CYS A 179 -33.92 -9.92 -13.56
N ARG A 180 -33.57 -9.44 -12.37
CA ARG A 180 -32.75 -9.95 -11.23
C ARG A 180 -31.99 -11.29 -11.33
N ILE A 181 -31.56 -11.77 -12.49
CA ILE A 181 -31.00 -13.12 -12.67
C ILE A 181 -29.84 -13.11 -13.66
N ALA A 182 -28.69 -12.58 -13.23
CA ALA A 182 -27.41 -12.93 -13.86
C ALA A 182 -26.25 -13.03 -12.85
N ILE A 183 -26.56 -13.18 -11.56
CA ILE A 183 -25.57 -13.60 -10.55
C ILE A 183 -25.60 -15.13 -10.35
N LYS A 184 -26.69 -15.82 -10.71
CA LYS A 184 -26.80 -17.28 -10.54
C LYS A 184 -26.09 -18.11 -11.63
N CYS A 185 -25.97 -17.63 -12.86
CA CYS A 185 -25.44 -18.48 -13.95
C CYS A 185 -23.91 -18.54 -14.05
N TYR A 186 -23.16 -17.61 -13.45
CA TYR A 186 -21.69 -17.73 -13.40
C TYR A 186 -21.19 -18.57 -12.21
N TYR A 187 -22.06 -18.95 -11.27
CA TYR A 187 -21.68 -19.69 -10.06
C TYR A 187 -21.78 -21.22 -10.16
N ASN A 188 -22.33 -21.76 -11.26
CA ASN A 188 -22.59 -23.21 -11.38
C ASN A 188 -21.67 -23.95 -12.36
N PHE A 189 -20.81 -23.27 -13.12
CA PHE A 189 -19.98 -23.96 -14.14
C PHE A 189 -18.61 -24.44 -13.63
N THR A 190 -18.19 -24.07 -12.41
CA THR A 190 -16.89 -24.50 -11.84
C THR A 190 -17.01 -25.19 -10.48
N THR A 191 -18.20 -25.69 -10.13
CA THR A 191 -18.37 -26.59 -8.98
C THR A 191 -19.05 -27.89 -9.37
N GLU A 192 -18.60 -28.53 -10.44
CA GLU A 192 -18.60 -29.99 -10.47
C GLU A 192 -17.44 -30.46 -9.59
N ARG A 193 -17.70 -30.51 -8.28
CA ARG A 193 -16.91 -31.38 -7.39
C ARG A 193 -17.28 -32.82 -7.75
N PRO A 194 -16.34 -33.73 -8.01
CA PRO A 194 -16.66 -35.15 -8.05
C PRO A 194 -17.24 -35.56 -6.69
N SER A 195 -18.31 -36.34 -6.78
CA SER A 195 -19.16 -36.82 -5.68
C SER A 195 -18.36 -37.44 -4.52
N PRO A 196 -18.75 -37.18 -3.25
CA PRO A 196 -18.17 -37.84 -2.08
C PRO A 196 -18.81 -39.22 -1.90
N ALA A 197 -18.50 -40.16 -2.80
CA ALA A 197 -18.93 -41.54 -2.68
C ALA A 197 -17.82 -42.47 -3.19
N ASN A 198 -16.79 -42.64 -2.36
CA ASN A 198 -16.04 -43.89 -2.22
C ASN A 198 -15.09 -43.79 -1.02
N ARG A 199 -15.63 -44.10 0.17
CA ARG A 199 -14.85 -44.66 1.28
C ARG A 199 -15.23 -46.13 1.38
N ILE A 200 -14.37 -47.03 0.89
CA ILE A 200 -14.21 -48.38 1.44
C ILE A 200 -12.73 -48.74 1.28
N GLY A 201 -12.11 -49.23 2.36
CA GLY A 201 -10.85 -49.97 2.30
C GLY A 201 -9.74 -49.43 3.17
N ALA A 202 -9.92 -49.50 4.49
CA ALA A 202 -8.80 -49.47 5.42
C ALA A 202 -7.92 -50.71 5.17
N ILE A 203 -6.61 -50.51 4.98
CA ILE A 203 -5.61 -51.51 5.33
C ILE A 203 -4.64 -50.84 6.31
N LYS A 204 -4.76 -51.29 7.55
CA LYS A 204 -3.85 -51.06 8.66
C LYS A 204 -2.61 -51.92 8.45
N LEU A 205 -1.40 -51.39 8.63
CA LEU A 205 -0.33 -52.20 9.19
C LEU A 205 0.69 -51.33 9.94
N GLU A 206 1.18 -51.93 11.01
CA GLU A 206 1.71 -51.33 12.21
C GLU A 206 3.22 -51.06 12.14
N SER A 207 3.66 -50.20 13.05
CA SER A 207 5.06 -49.99 13.43
C SER A 207 5.70 -51.27 13.97
N SER A 208 6.92 -51.59 13.54
CA SER A 208 7.89 -52.28 14.42
C SER A 208 9.35 -52.19 13.91
N HIS A 209 10.18 -51.60 14.79
CA HIS A 209 11.54 -52.00 15.21
C HIS A 209 12.66 -52.32 14.21
N THR A 210 13.69 -51.45 14.27
CA THR A 210 15.14 -51.72 14.34
C THR A 210 15.65 -53.15 14.12
N THR A 211 16.61 -53.31 13.20
CA THR A 211 17.87 -54.02 13.46
C THR A 211 19.02 -53.54 12.55
N THR A 212 20.17 -53.35 13.19
CA THR A 212 21.52 -53.13 12.68
C THR A 212 22.06 -54.34 11.92
N SER A 213 22.76 -54.18 10.79
CA SER A 213 24.07 -54.82 10.59
C SER A 213 24.89 -54.28 9.42
N LYS A 214 26.20 -54.45 9.59
CA LYS A 214 27.36 -53.84 8.92
C LYS A 214 27.80 -54.62 7.67
N ASN A 215 28.56 -53.95 6.80
CA ASN A 215 29.88 -54.36 6.21
C ASN A 215 30.25 -53.32 5.11
N ALA A 216 31.32 -52.52 5.19
CA ALA A 216 32.77 -52.84 5.05
C ALA A 216 33.06 -53.58 3.73
N SER A 217 33.97 -53.22 2.82
CA SER A 217 35.07 -52.25 2.67
C SER A 217 35.45 -52.26 1.17
N ASP A 218 36.08 -51.23 0.61
CA ASP A 218 37.48 -51.32 0.17
C ASP A 218 38.06 -49.97 -0.29
N GLN A 219 39.33 -49.77 0.04
CA GLN A 219 40.16 -48.61 -0.24
C GLN A 219 41.04 -48.89 -1.45
N THR A 220 41.40 -47.86 -2.22
CA THR A 220 42.81 -47.68 -2.64
C THR A 220 43.13 -46.19 -2.79
N LYS A 221 44.43 -45.91 -2.71
CA LYS A 221 45.10 -44.79 -2.07
C LYS A 221 46.26 -44.38 -2.95
N THR A 222 46.50 -43.09 -3.22
CA THR A 222 47.85 -42.52 -3.44
C THR A 222 47.77 -40.98 -3.30
N LYS A 223 48.10 -40.35 -2.16
CA LYS A 223 49.42 -39.83 -1.68
C LYS A 223 50.14 -38.83 -2.63
N ARG A 224 50.15 -37.53 -2.30
CA ARG A 224 51.27 -36.76 -1.68
C ARG A 224 51.04 -35.22 -1.67
N LYS A 225 51.18 -34.62 -0.48
CA LYS A 225 51.52 -33.20 -0.14
C LYS A 225 53.06 -32.99 -0.33
N PRO A 226 53.72 -31.82 -0.12
CA PRO A 226 53.39 -30.66 0.76
C PRO A 226 53.69 -29.24 0.15
N SER A 227 53.06 -28.15 0.61
CA SER A 227 53.50 -27.11 1.61
C SER A 227 54.63 -26.14 1.19
N CYS A 228 54.34 -24.83 1.28
CA CYS A 228 55.11 -23.66 1.81
C CYS A 228 54.54 -22.39 1.16
N GLN A 229 53.83 -21.50 1.89
CA GLN A 229 54.33 -20.33 2.64
C GLN A 229 55.29 -19.43 1.85
N GLU A 230 54.84 -18.22 1.52
CA GLU A 230 55.30 -16.94 2.09
C GLU A 230 54.12 -15.96 2.16
#